data_AF-A0A2Z2J3X9-F1
#
_entry.id   AF-A0A2Z2J3X9-F1
#
_cell.length_a   1.000
_cell.length_b   1.000
_cell.length_c   1.000
_cell.angle_alpha   90.00
_cell.angle_beta   90.00
_cell.angle_gamma   90.00
#
_symmetry.space_group_name_H-M   'P 1'
#
loop_
_entity.id
_entity.type
_entity.pdbx_description
1 polymer ?
#
loop_
_entity_poly.entity_id
_entity_poly.type
_entity_poly.pdbx_seq_one_letter_code
_entity_poly.pdbx_strand_id
1 'polypeptide(L)'
;MPNNAQRREEALNSLERELKARDRKEKTRPLGVVAASLVVILALVGGIYFFATRDNSEEKVVAEDSSTAAAPSQDETPEATALSGKRKEALPASVQCKYEDEGRDDNGAKAPSGKDISTKGTVQVTFKTNQGDIAMDLDRSIAPCTVQAITSLAKSGFYDGTICHRMTSGGLNVLQCGDPTGTGSGGPGFSFANEYPTDEVDSSAGQQPVTYPKGSIAMANSGKDTNGSQFFINYDDSMLTPDYTYFGNLTDEGQKTMDKIAKIGVEGGATDGKPAEEIKISTVTVSS
;
A
#
# COMPACT_ATOMS: atom_id res chain seq x y z
N MET A 1 22.16 41.00 -25.43
CA MET A 1 22.06 39.70 -24.73
C MET A 1 21.44 39.96 -23.37
N PRO A 2 20.25 39.43 -23.06
CA PRO A 2 19.61 39.69 -21.76
C PRO A 2 20.37 39.04 -20.60
N ASN A 3 20.57 39.82 -19.53
CA ASN A 3 21.26 39.45 -18.28
C ASN A 3 20.46 38.35 -17.54
N ASN A 4 21.13 37.42 -16.87
CA ASN A 4 20.52 36.35 -16.07
C ASN A 4 19.45 36.85 -15.07
N ALA A 5 19.60 38.07 -14.54
CA ALA A 5 18.60 38.68 -13.68
C ALA A 5 17.26 38.96 -14.40
N GLN A 6 17.33 39.44 -15.65
CA GLN A 6 16.13 39.75 -16.45
C GLN A 6 15.36 38.48 -16.82
N ARG A 7 16.06 37.38 -17.13
CA ARG A 7 15.40 36.09 -17.43
C ARG A 7 14.68 35.52 -16.21
N ARG A 8 15.22 35.71 -15.01
CA ARG A 8 14.60 35.26 -13.76
C ARG A 8 13.33 36.05 -13.47
N GLU A 9 13.35 37.36 -13.70
CA GLU A 9 12.19 38.23 -13.49
C GLU A 9 11.08 37.94 -14.51
N GLU A 10 11.43 37.70 -15.78
CA GLU A 10 10.49 37.24 -16.81
C GLU A 10 9.86 35.88 -16.45
N ALA A 11 10.65 34.94 -15.93
CA ALA A 11 10.17 33.63 -15.50
C ALA A 11 9.23 33.71 -14.27
N LEU A 12 9.48 34.63 -13.34
CA LEU A 12 8.58 34.85 -12.20
C LEU A 12 7.26 35.49 -12.65
N ASN A 13 7.34 36.49 -13.54
CA ASN A 13 6.16 37.13 -14.09
C ASN A 13 5.32 36.18 -14.95
N SER A 14 5.94 35.22 -15.66
CA SER A 14 5.21 34.19 -16.38
C SER A 14 4.53 33.21 -15.42
N LEU A 15 5.22 32.78 -14.35
CA LEU A 15 4.66 31.89 -13.33
C LEU A 15 3.46 32.51 -12.62
N GLU A 16 3.54 33.79 -12.25
CA GLU A 16 2.45 34.50 -11.57
C GLU A 16 1.22 34.65 -12.47
N ARG A 17 1.42 34.87 -13.79
CA ARG A 17 0.34 34.88 -14.78
C ARG A 17 -0.31 33.50 -14.91
N GLU A 18 0.45 32.43 -14.89
CA GLU A 18 -0.10 31.06 -14.94
C GLU A 18 -0.92 30.73 -13.69
N LEU A 19 -0.44 31.10 -12.50
CA LEU A 19 -1.17 30.88 -11.25
C LEU A 19 -2.49 31.68 -11.22
N LYS A 20 -2.46 32.95 -11.64
CA LYS A 20 -3.68 33.77 -11.76
C LYS A 20 -4.65 33.24 -12.82
N ALA A 21 -4.15 32.65 -13.91
CA ALA A 21 -4.98 32.01 -14.92
C ALA A 21 -5.64 30.73 -14.41
N ARG A 22 -4.93 29.93 -13.58
CA ARG A 22 -5.49 28.73 -12.92
C ARG A 22 -6.54 29.08 -11.86
N ASP A 23 -6.31 30.08 -11.01
CA ASP A 23 -7.29 30.53 -10.01
C ASP A 23 -8.59 31.05 -10.66
N ARG A 24 -8.45 31.76 -11.80
CA ARG A 24 -9.61 32.16 -12.62
C ARG A 24 -10.32 30.97 -13.25
N LYS A 25 -9.61 29.90 -13.63
CA LYS A 25 -10.19 28.68 -14.19
C LYS A 25 -10.94 27.87 -13.12
N GLU A 26 -10.49 27.89 -11.86
CA GLU A 26 -11.24 27.30 -10.75
C GLU A 26 -12.49 28.11 -10.39
N LYS A 27 -12.40 29.44 -10.32
CA LYS A 27 -13.56 30.31 -10.05
C LYS A 27 -14.60 30.37 -11.17
N THR A 28 -14.25 29.96 -12.39
CA THR A 28 -15.17 29.92 -13.55
C THR A 28 -15.69 28.52 -13.88
N ARG A 29 -15.43 27.49 -13.04
CA ARG A 29 -16.12 26.20 -13.19
C ARG A 29 -17.63 26.42 -12.97
N PRO A 30 -18.50 26.06 -13.93
CA PRO A 30 -19.92 26.29 -13.78
C PRO A 30 -20.46 25.42 -12.64
N LEU A 31 -21.29 26.02 -11.77
CA LEU A 31 -22.05 25.37 -10.68
C LEU A 31 -22.95 24.19 -11.12
N GLY A 32 -22.91 23.76 -12.38
CA GLY A 32 -23.80 22.77 -12.99
C GLY A 32 -23.62 21.33 -12.48
N VAL A 33 -22.46 20.96 -11.91
CA VAL A 33 -22.23 19.59 -11.40
C VAL A 33 -22.89 19.38 -10.03
N VAL A 34 -23.11 20.44 -9.24
CA VAL A 34 -23.80 20.36 -7.93
C VAL A 34 -25.33 20.48 -8.08
N ALA A 35 -25.81 21.13 -9.15
CA ALA A 35 -27.24 21.24 -9.43
C ALA A 35 -27.84 19.95 -10.05
N ALA A 36 -27.06 19.19 -10.83
CA ALA A 36 -27.54 17.97 -11.48
C ALA A 36 -27.87 16.84 -10.47
N SER A 37 -27.12 16.73 -9.37
CA SER A 37 -27.37 15.73 -8.32
C SER A 37 -28.62 16.04 -7.49
N LEU A 38 -28.93 17.31 -7.24
CA LEU A 38 -30.14 17.70 -6.51
C LEU A 38 -31.43 17.47 -7.31
N VAL A 39 -31.40 17.66 -8.64
CA VAL A 39 -32.58 17.39 -9.49
C VAL A 39 -32.87 15.89 -9.58
N VAL A 40 -31.84 15.04 -9.63
CA VAL A 40 -32.01 13.57 -9.62
C VAL A 40 -32.56 13.10 -8.26
N ILE A 41 -32.05 13.64 -7.14
CA ILE A 41 -32.55 13.28 -5.80
C ILE A 41 -34.01 13.75 -5.60
N LEU A 42 -34.37 14.96 -6.03
CA LEU A 42 -35.75 15.45 -5.95
C LEU A 42 -36.71 14.68 -6.87
N ALA A 43 -36.24 14.21 -8.04
CA ALA A 43 -37.03 13.36 -8.92
C ALA A 43 -37.24 11.95 -8.34
N LEU A 44 -36.25 11.39 -7.64
CA LEU A 44 -36.37 10.10 -6.95
C LEU A 44 -37.30 10.20 -5.74
N VAL A 45 -37.14 11.23 -4.91
CA VAL A 45 -38.00 11.45 -3.72
C VAL A 45 -39.43 11.81 -4.15
N GLY A 46 -39.60 12.68 -5.15
CA GLY A 46 -40.91 13.01 -5.71
C GLY A 46 -41.58 11.82 -6.41
N GLY A 47 -40.80 10.98 -7.10
CA GLY A 47 -41.27 9.75 -7.73
C GLY A 47 -41.76 8.72 -6.71
N ILE A 48 -41.02 8.51 -5.61
CA ILE A 48 -41.42 7.62 -4.52
C ILE A 48 -42.68 8.14 -3.82
N TYR A 49 -42.77 9.44 -3.54
CA TYR A 49 -43.97 10.03 -2.92
C TYR A 49 -45.19 9.96 -3.84
N PHE A 50 -45.03 10.22 -5.14
CA PHE A 50 -46.11 10.12 -6.12
C PHE A 50 -46.58 8.68 -6.33
N PHE A 51 -45.68 7.69 -6.29
CA PHE A 51 -46.06 6.27 -6.32
C PHE A 51 -46.75 5.84 -5.01
N ALA A 52 -46.28 6.31 -3.85
CA ALA A 52 -46.88 5.99 -2.55
C ALA A 52 -48.25 6.65 -2.31
N THR A 53 -48.57 7.75 -3.00
CA THR A 53 -49.84 8.49 -2.84
C THR A 53 -50.87 8.21 -3.93
N ARG A 54 -50.51 7.46 -4.98
CA ARG A 54 -51.39 7.17 -6.12
C ARG A 54 -52.14 5.83 -6.00
N ASP A 55 -51.71 4.92 -5.14
CA ASP A 55 -52.44 3.69 -4.87
C ASP A 55 -53.28 3.80 -3.60
N ASN A 56 -54.58 3.98 -3.82
CA ASN A 56 -55.61 3.97 -2.81
C ASN A 56 -56.33 2.62 -2.94
N SER A 57 -55.97 1.65 -2.12
CA SER A 57 -56.79 0.46 -1.81
C SER A 57 -56.37 -0.09 -0.45
N GLU A 58 -57.36 -0.17 0.42
CA GLU A 58 -57.30 -0.34 1.86
C GLU A 58 -56.65 -1.66 2.32
N GLU A 59 -55.68 -1.61 3.23
CA GLU A 59 -55.72 -2.46 4.42
C GLU A 59 -54.95 -1.81 5.59
N LYS A 60 -55.64 -1.70 6.74
CA LYS A 60 -55.25 -0.96 7.95
C LYS A 60 -53.92 -1.41 8.55
N VAL A 61 -53.05 -0.45 8.88
CA VAL A 61 -52.02 -0.62 9.91
C VAL A 61 -52.56 -0.04 11.22
N VAL A 62 -52.87 -0.92 12.18
CA VAL A 62 -53.00 -0.56 13.59
C VAL A 62 -51.67 -0.92 14.26
N ALA A 63 -51.04 0.06 14.88
CA ALA A 63 -49.92 -0.18 15.79
C ALA A 63 -50.49 -0.64 17.14
N GLU A 64 -50.21 -1.89 17.53
CA GLU A 64 -50.18 -2.31 18.93
C GLU A 64 -48.91 -3.11 19.20
N ASP A 65 -48.34 -2.78 20.35
CA ASP A 65 -47.11 -3.27 20.95
C ASP A 65 -47.26 -4.73 21.39
N SER A 66 -46.41 -5.63 20.88
CA SER A 66 -46.10 -6.91 21.51
C SER A 66 -44.86 -7.55 20.88
N SER A 67 -43.76 -7.45 21.63
CA SER A 67 -42.56 -8.29 21.63
C SER A 67 -42.55 -9.46 20.63
N THR A 68 -41.72 -9.35 19.59
CA THR A 68 -40.89 -10.46 19.11
C THR A 68 -39.64 -9.86 18.47
N ALA A 69 -38.49 -10.24 19.01
CA ALA A 69 -37.17 -9.84 18.53
C ALA A 69 -36.92 -10.32 17.09
N ALA A 70 -36.57 -9.40 16.20
CA ALA A 70 -35.78 -9.67 15.01
C ALA A 70 -34.99 -8.40 14.68
N ALA A 71 -33.68 -8.44 14.95
CA ALA A 71 -32.75 -7.41 14.52
C ALA A 71 -32.72 -7.37 12.98
N PRO A 72 -32.68 -6.20 12.33
CA PRO A 72 -32.45 -6.12 10.90
C PRO A 72 -31.00 -6.52 10.62
N SER A 73 -30.83 -7.50 9.72
CA SER A 73 -29.55 -7.98 9.24
C SER A 73 -28.71 -6.83 8.68
N GLN A 74 -27.45 -6.78 9.14
CA GLN A 74 -26.42 -5.88 8.65
C GLN A 74 -26.12 -6.20 7.18
N ASP A 75 -26.00 -5.16 6.36
CA ASP A 75 -25.35 -5.23 5.06
C ASP A 75 -23.94 -5.81 5.23
N GLU A 76 -23.72 -7.04 4.77
CA GLU A 76 -22.39 -7.65 4.76
C GLU A 76 -21.52 -6.93 3.73
N THR A 77 -20.53 -6.18 4.22
CA THR A 77 -19.38 -5.78 3.42
C THR A 77 -18.71 -7.06 2.93
N PRO A 78 -18.41 -7.23 1.63
CA PRO A 78 -17.82 -8.47 1.14
C PRO A 78 -16.51 -8.73 1.89
N GLU A 79 -16.48 -9.82 2.65
CA GLU A 79 -15.34 -10.21 3.46
C GLU A 79 -14.18 -10.59 2.53
N ALA A 80 -13.15 -9.76 2.47
CA ALA A 80 -11.97 -10.03 1.67
C ALA A 80 -11.30 -11.32 2.16
N THR A 81 -11.06 -12.26 1.24
CA THR A 81 -10.39 -13.51 1.58
C THR A 81 -8.95 -13.23 2.01
N ALA A 82 -8.56 -13.75 3.18
CA ALA A 82 -7.19 -13.63 3.66
C ALA A 82 -6.22 -14.40 2.77
N LEU A 83 -5.03 -13.81 2.54
CA LEU A 83 -3.95 -14.48 1.85
C LEU A 83 -3.56 -15.75 2.60
N SER A 84 -3.49 -16.86 1.86
CA SER A 84 -3.12 -18.16 2.41
C SER A 84 -1.64 -18.25 2.80
N GLY A 85 -0.82 -17.33 2.32
CA GLY A 85 0.64 -17.39 2.41
C GLY A 85 1.21 -18.63 1.73
N LYS A 86 0.47 -19.21 0.76
CA LYS A 86 0.81 -20.43 0.04
C LYS A 86 0.42 -20.32 -1.41
N ARG A 87 1.34 -20.70 -2.29
CA ARG A 87 1.09 -20.83 -3.72
C ARG A 87 0.10 -21.95 -4.03
N LYS A 88 -0.73 -21.74 -5.06
CA LYS A 88 -1.60 -22.78 -5.63
C LYS A 88 -0.78 -23.86 -6.32
N GLU A 89 0.29 -23.48 -7.02
CA GLU A 89 1.22 -24.39 -7.65
C GLU A 89 2.63 -24.20 -7.09
N ALA A 90 3.25 -25.29 -6.64
CA ALA A 90 4.60 -25.23 -6.09
C ALA A 90 5.62 -24.89 -7.18
N LEU A 91 6.55 -23.98 -6.87
CA LEU A 91 7.64 -23.63 -7.76
C LEU A 91 8.63 -24.80 -7.96
N PRO A 92 9.36 -24.84 -9.09
CA PRO A 92 10.49 -25.76 -9.25
C PRO A 92 11.55 -25.53 -8.17
N ALA A 93 12.48 -26.46 -7.99
CA ALA A 93 13.51 -26.39 -6.94
C ALA A 93 14.41 -25.13 -7.02
N SER A 94 14.58 -24.58 -8.21
CA SER A 94 15.22 -23.28 -8.45
C SER A 94 14.52 -22.52 -9.57
N VAL A 95 14.65 -21.19 -9.55
CA VAL A 95 14.07 -20.29 -10.56
C VAL A 95 15.12 -19.32 -11.11
N GLN A 96 14.81 -18.74 -12.28
CA GLN A 96 15.56 -17.64 -12.86
C GLN A 96 14.82 -16.32 -12.60
N CYS A 97 15.49 -15.41 -11.91
CA CYS A 97 15.02 -14.07 -11.61
C CYS A 97 15.62 -13.07 -12.59
N LYS A 98 14.83 -12.12 -13.07
CA LYS A 98 15.29 -11.01 -13.90
C LYS A 98 15.25 -9.72 -13.07
N TYR A 99 16.40 -9.06 -12.96
CA TYR A 99 16.54 -7.74 -12.35
C TYR A 99 16.92 -6.76 -13.45
N GLU A 100 16.00 -5.86 -13.79
CA GLU A 100 16.17 -4.88 -14.86
C GLU A 100 16.88 -3.66 -14.30
N ASP A 101 17.90 -3.16 -15.01
CA ASP A 101 18.61 -1.94 -14.62
C ASP A 101 17.75 -0.70 -14.93
N GLU A 102 17.47 0.10 -13.91
CA GLU A 102 16.70 1.35 -14.00
C GLU A 102 17.60 2.59 -14.00
N GLY A 103 18.93 2.42 -13.84
CA GLY A 103 19.94 3.48 -13.98
C GLY A 103 19.91 4.59 -12.92
N ARG A 104 18.99 4.54 -11.94
CA ARG A 104 18.93 5.43 -10.77
C ARG A 104 19.12 4.64 -9.48
N ASP A 105 20.37 4.40 -9.09
CA ASP A 105 20.66 3.94 -7.75
C ASP A 105 20.76 5.14 -6.80
N ASP A 106 20.08 5.05 -5.66
CA ASP A 106 20.12 6.09 -4.62
C ASP A 106 21.08 5.73 -3.47
N ASN A 107 21.71 4.54 -3.53
CA ASN A 107 22.68 4.08 -2.53
C ASN A 107 23.68 3.03 -3.08
N GLY A 108 24.06 3.12 -4.37
CA GLY A 108 25.12 2.27 -4.95
C GLY A 108 24.82 0.77 -4.98
N ALA A 109 23.55 0.38 -4.92
CA ALA A 109 23.15 -1.02 -5.00
C ALA A 109 23.52 -1.63 -6.35
N LYS A 110 23.75 -2.95 -6.34
CA LYS A 110 23.93 -3.74 -7.55
C LYS A 110 22.84 -4.79 -7.61
N ALA A 111 22.25 -4.95 -8.79
CA ALA A 111 21.35 -6.06 -9.05
C ALA A 111 22.04 -7.39 -8.69
N PRO A 112 21.38 -8.27 -7.91
CA PRO A 112 21.97 -9.55 -7.55
C PRO A 112 21.98 -10.52 -8.74
N SER A 113 22.70 -11.64 -8.58
CA SER A 113 22.54 -12.76 -9.51
C SER A 113 21.09 -13.25 -9.45
N GLY A 114 20.48 -13.43 -10.61
CA GLY A 114 19.16 -14.05 -10.76
C GLY A 114 19.21 -15.49 -11.25
N LYS A 115 20.37 -16.16 -11.18
CA LYS A 115 20.52 -17.55 -11.65
C LYS A 115 20.44 -18.54 -10.49
N ASP A 116 19.73 -19.65 -10.72
CA ASP A 116 19.62 -20.81 -9.84
C ASP A 116 19.17 -20.45 -8.42
N ILE A 117 18.17 -19.56 -8.33
CA ILE A 117 17.66 -19.08 -7.05
C ILE A 117 16.81 -20.18 -6.41
N SER A 118 17.24 -20.68 -5.25
CA SER A 118 16.53 -21.71 -4.50
C SER A 118 15.13 -21.24 -4.10
N THR A 119 14.14 -22.10 -4.28
CA THR A 119 12.76 -21.90 -3.82
C THR A 119 12.48 -22.58 -2.48
N LYS A 120 13.52 -23.10 -1.82
CA LYS A 120 13.39 -23.89 -0.60
C LYS A 120 13.84 -23.11 0.63
N GLY A 121 13.05 -23.28 1.69
CA GLY A 121 13.35 -22.82 3.03
C GLY A 121 13.03 -21.34 3.24
N THR A 122 13.23 -20.94 4.49
CA THR A 122 13.01 -19.58 4.97
C THR A 122 14.37 -18.93 5.22
N VAL A 123 14.46 -17.63 5.00
CA VAL A 123 15.64 -16.83 5.36
C VAL A 123 15.20 -15.81 6.40
N GLN A 124 15.89 -15.76 7.52
CA GLN A 124 15.60 -14.77 8.54
C GLN A 124 16.40 -13.50 8.28
N VAL A 125 15.71 -12.36 8.31
CA VAL A 125 16.30 -11.02 8.13
C VAL A 125 15.87 -10.16 9.30
N THR A 126 16.83 -9.55 9.99
CA THR A 126 16.56 -8.67 11.13
C THR A 126 17.04 -7.27 10.85
N PHE A 127 16.09 -6.33 10.83
CA PHE A 127 16.33 -4.91 10.71
C PHE A 127 16.46 -4.32 12.13
N LYS A 128 17.66 -3.90 12.49
CA LYS A 128 17.94 -3.31 13.80
C LYS A 128 17.55 -1.85 13.78
N THR A 129 16.52 -1.47 14.53
CA THR A 129 16.04 -0.08 14.56
C THR A 129 16.24 0.58 15.92
N ASN A 130 16.13 1.91 15.96
CA ASN A 130 16.07 2.66 17.21
C ASN A 130 14.82 2.37 18.06
N GLN A 131 13.82 1.65 17.51
CA GLN A 131 12.61 1.24 18.22
C GLN A 131 12.64 -0.21 18.72
N GLY A 132 13.66 -0.99 18.33
CA GLY A 132 13.82 -2.42 18.58
C GLY A 132 14.18 -3.19 17.31
N ASP A 133 14.40 -4.50 17.43
CA ASP A 133 14.69 -5.36 16.30
C ASP A 133 13.39 -5.77 15.59
N ILE A 134 13.33 -5.56 14.28
CA ILE A 134 12.25 -6.04 13.42
C ILE A 134 12.76 -7.29 12.71
N ALA A 135 12.55 -8.44 13.34
CA ALA A 135 12.97 -9.75 12.84
C ALA A 135 11.87 -10.40 11.99
N MET A 136 12.24 -10.85 10.79
CA MET A 136 11.34 -11.30 9.73
C MET A 136 11.80 -12.63 9.15
N ASP A 137 10.85 -13.52 8.88
CA ASP A 137 11.04 -14.80 8.24
C ASP A 137 10.53 -14.72 6.79
N LEU A 138 11.46 -14.76 5.83
CA LEU A 138 11.19 -14.58 4.40
C LEU A 138 11.11 -15.94 3.69
N ASP A 139 10.02 -16.20 2.97
CA ASP A 139 9.72 -17.52 2.40
C ASP A 139 10.07 -17.61 0.91
N ARG A 140 11.11 -18.40 0.60
CA ARG A 140 11.56 -18.63 -0.78
C ARG A 140 10.60 -19.47 -1.60
N SER A 141 9.70 -20.22 -0.99
CA SER A 141 8.71 -21.01 -1.71
C SER A 141 7.58 -20.14 -2.27
N ILE A 142 7.45 -18.92 -1.75
CA ILE A 142 6.42 -17.95 -2.13
C ILE A 142 6.97 -16.94 -3.13
N ALA A 143 8.07 -16.29 -2.78
CA ALA A 143 8.62 -15.16 -3.53
C ALA A 143 10.17 -15.22 -3.60
N PRO A 144 10.76 -16.25 -4.23
CA PRO A 144 12.21 -16.47 -4.26
C PRO A 144 13.01 -15.28 -4.82
N CYS A 145 12.51 -14.59 -5.86
CA CYS A 145 13.21 -13.47 -6.46
C CYS A 145 13.21 -12.24 -5.55
N THR A 146 12.12 -12.03 -4.82
CA THR A 146 11.99 -11.00 -3.80
C THR A 146 12.91 -11.28 -2.62
N VAL A 147 12.90 -12.51 -2.08
CA VAL A 147 13.80 -12.89 -0.99
C VAL A 147 15.26 -12.74 -1.40
N GLN A 148 15.63 -13.11 -2.63
CA GLN A 148 16.99 -12.92 -3.15
C GLN A 148 17.36 -11.43 -3.24
N ALA A 149 16.46 -10.57 -3.71
CA ALA A 149 16.69 -9.12 -3.78
C ALA A 149 16.91 -8.51 -2.40
N ILE A 150 15.96 -8.70 -1.48
CA ILE A 150 16.01 -8.15 -0.11
C ILE A 150 17.25 -8.63 0.64
N THR A 151 17.56 -9.93 0.58
CA THR A 151 18.73 -10.47 1.30
C THR A 151 20.05 -10.00 0.69
N SER A 152 20.11 -9.75 -0.62
CA SER A 152 21.30 -9.20 -1.27
C SER A 152 21.51 -7.74 -0.90
N LEU A 153 20.45 -6.93 -0.92
CA LEU A 153 20.48 -5.52 -0.50
C LEU A 153 20.85 -5.39 0.99
N ALA A 154 20.29 -6.24 1.85
CA ALA A 154 20.66 -6.30 3.27
C ALA A 154 22.15 -6.62 3.46
N LYS A 155 22.67 -7.65 2.77
CA LYS A 155 24.09 -8.04 2.85
C LYS A 155 25.05 -6.98 2.32
N SER A 156 24.61 -6.11 1.41
CA SER A 156 25.42 -5.00 0.91
C SER A 156 25.34 -3.74 1.79
N GLY A 157 24.57 -3.75 2.88
CA GLY A 157 24.36 -2.59 3.74
C GLY A 157 23.45 -1.52 3.11
N PHE A 158 22.66 -1.85 2.09
CA PHE A 158 21.82 -0.89 1.36
C PHE A 158 20.79 -0.19 2.27
N TYR A 159 20.30 -0.90 3.28
CA TYR A 159 19.29 -0.41 4.22
C TYR A 159 19.89 0.31 5.43
N ASP A 160 21.21 0.32 5.59
CA ASP A 160 21.86 0.90 6.75
C ASP A 160 21.69 2.43 6.74
N GLY A 161 21.25 2.98 7.88
CA GLY A 161 20.98 4.41 8.04
C GLY A 161 19.66 4.90 7.42
N THR A 162 18.90 4.03 6.74
CA THR A 162 17.61 4.39 6.13
C THR A 162 16.51 4.53 7.17
N ILE A 163 15.38 5.13 6.80
CA ILE A 163 14.21 5.31 7.67
C ILE A 163 12.98 4.61 7.12
N CYS A 164 12.04 4.27 8.00
CA CYS A 164 10.67 3.99 7.59
C CYS A 164 9.94 5.32 7.42
N HIS A 165 9.66 5.67 6.17
CA HIS A 165 9.23 7.02 5.79
C HIS A 165 7.72 7.19 5.80
N ARG A 166 6.94 6.11 5.89
CA ARG A 166 5.48 6.16 5.85
C ARG A 166 4.84 5.13 6.78
N MET A 167 3.78 5.56 7.47
CA MET A 167 2.90 4.74 8.28
C MET A 167 1.46 5.17 8.03
N THR A 168 0.54 4.20 7.94
CA THR A 168 -0.89 4.45 7.72
C THR A 168 -1.73 3.77 8.77
N SER A 169 -2.88 4.32 9.11
CA SER A 169 -3.88 3.74 10.02
C SER A 169 -5.31 3.92 9.50
N GLY A 170 -6.28 3.20 10.09
CA GLY A 170 -7.71 3.42 9.82
C GLY A 170 -8.26 2.68 8.61
N GLY A 171 -7.66 1.55 8.22
CA GLY A 171 -8.14 0.65 7.16
C GLY A 171 -7.01 0.05 6.32
N LEU A 172 -5.92 0.81 6.19
CA LEU A 172 -4.62 0.33 5.74
C LEU A 172 -3.65 0.51 6.91
N ASN A 173 -3.13 -0.57 7.48
CA ASN A 173 -2.37 -0.56 8.73
C ASN A 173 -0.93 -1.01 8.49
N VAL A 174 -0.16 -0.17 7.78
CA VAL A 174 1.17 -0.55 7.30
C VAL A 174 2.26 0.40 7.76
N LEU A 175 3.45 -0.15 7.98
CA LEU A 175 4.71 0.60 8.08
C LEU A 175 5.54 0.32 6.83
N GLN A 176 5.89 1.36 6.08
CA GLN A 176 6.67 1.27 4.84
C GLN A 176 8.10 1.78 5.04
N CYS A 177 9.06 0.97 4.59
CA CYS A 177 10.50 1.18 4.75
C CYS A 177 11.25 0.85 3.44
N GLY A 178 12.57 1.00 3.45
CA GLY A 178 13.44 0.51 2.36
C GLY A 178 13.72 1.52 1.24
N ASP A 179 13.39 2.79 1.45
CA ASP A 179 13.82 3.90 0.59
C ASP A 179 15.08 4.56 1.19
N PRO A 180 16.25 4.52 0.51
CA PRO A 180 17.48 5.15 1.00
C PRO A 180 17.41 6.68 1.06
N THR A 181 16.54 7.30 0.26
CA THR A 181 16.32 8.76 0.26
C THR A 181 15.37 9.21 1.37
N GLY A 182 14.54 8.30 1.89
CA GLY A 182 13.47 8.60 2.84
C GLY A 182 12.32 9.43 2.26
N THR A 183 12.23 9.58 0.94
CA THR A 183 11.21 10.43 0.27
C THR A 183 9.96 9.66 -0.14
N GLY A 184 10.04 8.33 -0.19
CA GLY A 184 9.06 7.41 -0.77
C GLY A 184 9.26 7.14 -2.26
N SER A 185 10.24 7.78 -2.91
CA SER A 185 10.47 7.68 -4.37
C SER A 185 11.83 7.09 -4.75
N GLY A 186 12.69 6.77 -3.78
CA GLY A 186 14.00 6.18 -4.06
C GLY A 186 13.97 4.66 -4.21
N GLY A 187 15.09 4.09 -4.65
CA GLY A 187 15.20 2.66 -4.91
C GLY A 187 16.63 2.15 -5.13
N PRO A 188 16.77 0.86 -5.49
CA PRO A 188 18.06 0.19 -5.60
C PRO A 188 18.71 0.31 -6.99
N GLY A 189 18.14 1.11 -7.90
CA GLY A 189 18.60 1.20 -9.29
C GLY A 189 18.24 0.00 -10.17
N PHE A 190 17.41 -0.92 -9.68
CA PHE A 190 16.86 -2.00 -10.48
C PHE A 190 15.41 -2.30 -10.10
N SER A 191 14.67 -2.90 -11.03
CA SER A 191 13.31 -3.39 -10.83
C SER A 191 13.21 -4.90 -11.08
N PHE A 192 12.17 -5.54 -10.54
CA PHE A 192 11.87 -6.94 -10.82
C PHE A 192 10.38 -7.24 -10.75
N ALA A 193 10.00 -8.37 -11.35
CA ALA A 193 8.62 -8.81 -11.47
C ALA A 193 7.93 -9.03 -10.12
N ASN A 194 6.61 -8.90 -10.10
CA ASN A 194 5.81 -9.40 -8.99
C ASN A 194 5.81 -10.93 -8.94
N GLU A 195 5.66 -11.46 -7.72
CA GLU A 195 5.45 -12.88 -7.45
C GLU A 195 4.11 -13.03 -6.73
N TYR A 196 3.93 -14.10 -5.94
CA TYR A 196 2.68 -14.36 -5.23
C TYR A 196 2.23 -13.15 -4.38
N PRO A 197 0.91 -12.83 -4.35
CA PRO A 197 -0.19 -13.49 -5.04
C PRO A 197 -0.38 -13.01 -6.49
N THR A 198 0.34 -11.97 -6.91
CA THR A 198 0.11 -11.24 -8.16
C THR A 198 0.26 -12.11 -9.42
N ASP A 199 1.12 -13.13 -9.38
CA ASP A 199 1.33 -14.06 -10.50
C ASP A 199 0.35 -15.24 -10.53
N GLU A 200 -0.51 -15.38 -9.52
CA GLU A 200 -1.57 -16.41 -9.44
C GLU A 200 -2.99 -15.85 -9.55
N VAL A 201 -3.15 -14.52 -9.51
CA VAL A 201 -4.45 -13.86 -9.68
C VAL A 201 -4.76 -13.60 -11.15
N ASP A 202 -6.00 -13.89 -11.54
CA ASP A 202 -6.48 -13.64 -12.89
C ASP A 202 -6.63 -12.14 -13.12
N SER A 203 -5.74 -11.58 -13.95
CA SER A 203 -5.75 -10.17 -14.37
C SER A 203 -7.06 -9.70 -15.02
N SER A 204 -7.93 -10.62 -15.48
CA SER A 204 -9.19 -10.31 -16.15
C SER A 204 -10.40 -10.19 -15.21
N ALA A 205 -10.29 -10.62 -13.95
CA ALA A 205 -11.44 -10.73 -13.04
C ALA A 205 -11.78 -9.44 -12.26
N GLY A 206 -10.99 -8.37 -12.41
CA GLY A 206 -11.03 -7.25 -11.47
C GLY A 206 -10.49 -7.71 -10.12
N GLN A 207 -9.38 -7.12 -9.67
CA GLN A 207 -8.70 -7.60 -8.49
C GLN A 207 -9.50 -7.25 -7.22
N GLN A 208 -10.34 -8.18 -6.76
CA GLN A 208 -11.01 -8.04 -5.47
C GLN A 208 -9.97 -7.89 -4.37
N PRO A 209 -10.19 -6.99 -3.40
CA PRO A 209 -9.31 -6.88 -2.25
C PRO A 209 -9.16 -8.23 -1.55
N VAL A 210 -7.92 -8.51 -1.14
CA VAL A 210 -7.55 -9.64 -0.29
C VAL A 210 -7.01 -9.09 1.02
N THR A 211 -7.19 -9.84 2.10
CA THR A 211 -6.63 -9.44 3.40
C THR A 211 -5.19 -9.92 3.48
N TYR A 212 -4.27 -8.98 3.64
CA TYR A 212 -2.89 -9.24 4.07
C TYR A 212 -2.91 -9.29 5.60
N PRO A 213 -2.70 -10.47 6.21
CA PRO A 213 -2.86 -10.62 7.65
C PRO A 213 -1.83 -9.81 8.44
N LYS A 214 -2.15 -9.49 9.69
CA LYS A 214 -1.19 -8.92 10.63
C LYS A 214 0.12 -9.74 10.65
N GLY A 215 1.23 -9.02 10.60
CA GLY A 215 2.58 -9.56 10.55
C GLY A 215 3.08 -9.88 9.14
N SER A 216 2.23 -9.86 8.12
CA SER A 216 2.67 -10.10 6.73
C SER A 216 3.54 -8.97 6.19
N ILE A 217 4.46 -9.34 5.30
CA ILE A 217 5.42 -8.42 4.66
C ILE A 217 5.21 -8.50 3.15
N ALA A 218 5.10 -7.34 2.52
CA ALA A 218 4.93 -7.25 1.08
C ALA A 218 5.72 -6.10 0.44
N MET A 219 6.03 -6.25 -0.84
CA MET A 219 6.79 -5.25 -1.60
C MET A 219 5.92 -4.04 -1.90
N ALA A 220 6.45 -2.84 -1.69
CA ALA A 220 5.87 -1.63 -2.25
C ALA A 220 6.33 -1.51 -3.72
N ASN A 221 5.45 -1.01 -4.59
CA ASN A 221 5.73 -0.84 -6.01
C ASN A 221 4.99 0.38 -6.59
N SER A 222 5.35 0.77 -7.81
CA SER A 222 4.70 1.85 -8.58
C SER A 222 3.82 1.29 -9.70
N GLY A 223 3.30 0.07 -9.51
CA GLY A 223 2.58 -0.70 -10.53
C GLY A 223 3.22 -2.07 -10.75
N LYS A 224 2.56 -2.86 -11.59
CA LYS A 224 2.98 -4.23 -11.88
C LYS A 224 4.42 -4.30 -12.40
N ASP A 225 5.16 -5.24 -11.83
CA ASP A 225 6.54 -5.62 -12.15
C ASP A 225 7.56 -4.48 -11.92
N THR A 226 7.29 -3.62 -10.94
CA THR A 226 8.17 -2.51 -10.54
C THR A 226 8.69 -2.64 -9.10
N ASN A 227 8.83 -3.88 -8.61
CA ASN A 227 9.38 -4.09 -7.26
C ASN A 227 10.84 -3.63 -7.23
N GLY A 228 11.17 -2.86 -6.19
CA GLY A 228 12.52 -2.34 -5.96
C GLY A 228 13.03 -2.77 -4.58
N SER A 229 13.36 -1.80 -3.73
CA SER A 229 13.86 -2.05 -2.37
C SER A 229 12.86 -1.78 -1.26
N GLN A 230 11.78 -1.06 -1.58
CA GLN A 230 10.78 -0.65 -0.61
C GLN A 230 9.82 -1.79 -0.30
N PHE A 231 9.51 -1.95 0.98
CA PHE A 231 8.58 -2.95 1.48
C PHE A 231 7.71 -2.35 2.57
N PHE A 232 6.58 -2.98 2.84
CA PHE A 232 5.73 -2.64 3.96
C PHE A 232 5.42 -3.85 4.82
N ILE A 233 5.20 -3.57 6.11
CA ILE A 233 4.83 -4.53 7.14
C ILE A 233 3.40 -4.19 7.57
N ASN A 234 2.49 -5.16 7.46
CA ASN A 234 1.13 -5.03 7.97
C ASN A 234 1.15 -5.23 9.49
N TYR A 235 0.98 -4.17 10.27
CA TYR A 235 0.97 -4.26 11.74
C TYR A 235 -0.42 -4.57 12.30
N ASP A 236 -1.43 -4.54 11.44
CA ASP A 236 -2.77 -5.09 11.62
C ASP A 236 -3.28 -5.60 10.26
N ASP A 237 -4.39 -6.32 10.24
CA ASP A 237 -5.01 -6.79 8.99
C ASP A 237 -5.27 -5.60 8.05
N SER A 238 -4.90 -5.79 6.79
CA SER A 238 -4.98 -4.76 5.76
C SER A 238 -5.59 -5.31 4.48
N MET A 239 -6.66 -4.69 3.99
CA MET A 239 -7.30 -5.06 2.73
C MET A 239 -6.61 -4.32 1.58
N LEU A 240 -6.00 -5.08 0.67
CA LEU A 240 -5.27 -4.56 -0.48
C LEU A 240 -5.64 -5.35 -1.73
N THR A 241 -5.50 -4.75 -2.90
CA THR A 241 -5.51 -5.55 -4.13
C THR A 241 -4.31 -6.52 -4.12
N PRO A 242 -4.43 -7.71 -4.71
CA PRO A 242 -3.33 -8.69 -4.86
C PRO A 242 -2.20 -8.23 -5.82
N ASP A 243 -1.89 -6.93 -5.87
CA ASP A 243 -0.83 -6.31 -6.68
C ASP A 243 0.53 -6.23 -5.98
N TYR A 244 0.61 -6.64 -4.71
CA TYR A 244 1.80 -6.50 -3.87
C TYR A 244 2.38 -7.87 -3.55
N THR A 245 3.64 -8.10 -3.92
CA THR A 245 4.30 -9.39 -3.68
C THR A 245 4.40 -9.64 -2.18
N TYR A 246 3.71 -10.66 -1.68
CA TYR A 246 3.86 -11.16 -0.32
C TYR A 246 5.07 -12.09 -0.25
N PHE A 247 5.96 -11.92 0.72
CA PHE A 247 7.23 -12.66 0.77
C PHE A 247 7.67 -13.12 2.15
N GLY A 248 6.83 -13.00 3.18
CA GLY A 248 7.15 -13.50 4.52
C GLY A 248 6.29 -12.90 5.62
N ASN A 249 6.65 -13.23 6.87
CA ASN A 249 6.01 -12.67 8.06
C ASN A 249 7.05 -12.19 9.08
N LEU A 250 6.60 -11.32 9.98
CA LEU A 250 7.30 -11.06 11.22
C LEU A 250 7.44 -12.35 12.04
N THR A 251 8.58 -12.48 12.71
CA THR A 251 8.73 -13.40 13.84
C THR A 251 7.95 -12.87 15.06
N ASP A 252 7.78 -13.69 16.10
CA ASP A 252 7.20 -13.25 17.37
C ASP A 252 7.95 -12.06 17.99
N GLU A 253 9.27 -11.99 17.83
CA GLU A 253 10.08 -10.86 18.28
C GLU A 253 9.81 -9.61 17.44
N GLY A 254 9.80 -9.76 16.12
CA GLY A 254 9.46 -8.70 15.19
C GLY A 254 8.06 -8.14 15.46
N GLN A 255 7.09 -8.99 15.74
CA GLN A 255 5.71 -8.59 16.05
C GLN A 255 5.62 -7.76 17.33
N LYS A 256 6.38 -8.09 18.38
CA LYS A 256 6.42 -7.28 19.62
C LYS A 256 6.96 -5.87 19.36
N THR A 257 8.03 -5.77 18.57
CA THR A 257 8.57 -4.46 18.15
C THR A 257 7.54 -3.71 17.31
N MET A 258 6.86 -4.41 16.41
CA MET A 258 5.86 -3.81 15.54
C MET A 258 4.63 -3.31 16.31
N ASP A 259 4.17 -4.05 17.31
CA ASP A 259 3.08 -3.62 18.21
C ASP A 259 3.47 -2.39 19.04
N LYS A 260 4.75 -2.25 19.42
CA LYS A 260 5.25 -1.03 20.08
C LYS A 260 5.21 0.15 19.11
N ILE A 261 5.69 -0.03 17.88
CA ILE A 261 5.66 1.02 16.85
C ILE A 261 4.22 1.41 16.50
N ALA A 262 3.30 0.44 16.39
CA ALA A 262 1.89 0.71 16.09
C ALA A 262 1.25 1.68 17.10
N LYS A 263 1.66 1.61 18.38
CA LYS A 263 1.18 2.50 19.45
C LYS A 263 1.73 3.92 19.37
N ILE A 264 2.88 4.13 18.71
CA ILE A 264 3.43 5.46 18.45
C ILE A 264 2.53 6.17 17.44
N GLY A 265 2.07 5.44 16.43
CA GLY A 265 1.14 5.95 15.41
C GLY A 265 1.79 6.90 14.41
N VAL A 266 0.95 7.54 13.62
CA VAL A 266 1.34 8.50 12.57
C VAL A 266 1.52 9.89 13.19
N GLU A 267 2.47 10.66 12.66
CA GLU A 267 2.74 12.04 13.05
C GLU A 267 1.45 12.87 13.11
N GLY A 268 1.26 13.59 14.22
CA GLY A 268 0.06 14.41 14.44
C GLY A 268 -1.24 13.63 14.64
N GLY A 269 -1.19 12.30 14.77
CA GLY A 269 -2.38 11.46 14.86
C GLY A 269 -3.15 11.33 13.55
N ALA A 270 -2.50 11.57 12.41
CA ALA A 270 -3.08 11.41 11.09
C ALA A 270 -3.33 9.93 10.75
N THR A 271 -4.02 9.67 9.63
CA THR A 271 -4.23 8.31 9.10
C THR A 271 -3.19 7.91 8.06
N ASP A 272 -2.40 8.86 7.54
CA ASP A 272 -1.32 8.62 6.57
C ASP A 272 -0.27 9.72 6.74
N GLY A 273 1.00 9.33 6.76
CA GLY A 273 2.12 10.25 6.92
C GLY A 273 3.36 9.53 7.44
N LYS A 274 4.28 10.30 8.01
CA LYS A 274 5.46 9.74 8.68
C LYS A 274 5.05 9.12 10.02
N PRO A 275 5.80 8.14 10.54
CA PRO A 275 5.68 7.74 11.94
C PRO A 275 5.85 8.94 12.88
N ALA A 276 5.13 8.97 14.00
CA ALA A 276 5.21 10.09 14.96
C ALA A 276 6.58 10.18 15.66
N GLU A 277 7.29 9.06 15.78
CA GLU A 277 8.71 9.02 16.13
C GLU A 277 9.49 8.38 14.98
N GLU A 278 10.67 8.92 14.66
CA GLU A 278 11.52 8.38 13.61
C GLU A 278 11.88 6.91 13.90
N ILE A 279 11.72 6.07 12.88
CA ILE A 279 12.13 4.66 12.89
C ILE A 279 13.30 4.53 11.94
N LYS A 280 14.51 4.54 12.49
CA LYS A 280 15.75 4.49 11.75
C LYS A 280 16.36 3.09 11.81
N ILE A 281 16.65 2.53 10.64
CA ILE A 281 17.36 1.27 10.49
C ILE A 281 18.85 1.58 10.67
N SER A 282 19.46 0.98 11.69
CA SER A 282 20.88 1.12 11.96
C SER A 282 21.70 0.16 11.09
N THR A 283 21.32 -1.12 11.10
CA THR A 283 21.97 -2.20 10.33
C THR A 283 20.95 -3.30 10.04
N VAL A 284 21.21 -4.10 9.00
CA VAL A 284 20.41 -5.29 8.69
C VAL A 284 21.28 -6.54 8.72
N THR A 285 20.78 -7.60 9.35
CA THR A 285 21.46 -8.89 9.44
C THR A 285 20.64 -9.99 8.76
N VAL A 286 21.33 -10.96 8.15
CA VAL A 286 20.71 -12.09 7.45
C VAL A 286 21.26 -13.39 8.03
N SER A 287 20.38 -14.24 8.55
CA SER A 287 20.70 -15.58 9.06
C SER A 287 20.05 -16.65 8.17
N SER A 288 20.78 -17.76 7.97
CA SER A 288 20.37 -18.92 7.16
C SER A 288 20.11 -20.12 8.06
#